data_AF-A0A938QAC3-F1
#
_entry.id   AF-A0A938QAC3-F1
#
_cell.length_a   1.000
_cell.length_b   1.000
_cell.length_c   1.000
_cell.angle_alpha   90.00
_cell.angle_beta   90.00
_cell.angle_gamma   90.00
#
_symmetry.space_group_name_H-M   'P 1'
#
loop_
_entity.id
_entity.type
_entity.pdbx_description
1 polymer ?
#
loop_
_entity_poly.entity_id
_entity_poly.type
_entity_poly.pdbx_seq_one_letter_code
_entity_poly.pdbx_strand_id
1 'polypeptide(L)'
;MEQIAVEPREIAGEWRVTFRVVNRGAGRLEIDAARLPHGQFKSENIRFARPLLLDAQADANFTAEVHCKEPPGLVTENAFVLLYVRYLGESWRIFVRVRVVVDKNGLPDSAVESITVQQVGFSGVAT
;
A
#
# COMPACT_ATOMS: atom_id res chain seq x y z
N MET A 1 4.07 -0.26 7.80
CA MET A 1 3.16 -1.09 7.00
C MET A 1 3.83 -2.43 6.80
N GLU A 2 3.07 -3.51 6.76
CA GLU A 2 3.56 -4.87 6.51
C GLU A 2 2.50 -5.66 5.73
N GLN A 3 2.92 -6.57 4.85
CA GLN A 3 2.04 -7.59 4.30
C GLN A 3 1.86 -8.69 5.35
N ILE A 4 0.61 -9.02 5.68
CA ILE A 4 0.29 -10.01 6.72
C ILE A 4 -0.38 -11.27 6.19
N ALA A 5 -0.95 -11.22 4.98
CA ALA A 5 -1.51 -12.39 4.31
C ALA A 5 -1.47 -12.22 2.80
N VAL A 6 -1.36 -13.35 2.10
CA VAL A 6 -1.48 -13.43 0.64
C VAL A 6 -2.19 -14.74 0.29
N GLU A 7 -3.24 -14.63 -0.51
CA GLU A 7 -4.07 -15.77 -0.92
C GLU A 7 -4.23 -15.76 -2.45
N PRO A 8 -4.13 -16.91 -3.13
CA PRO A 8 -4.42 -16.97 -4.55
C PRO A 8 -5.93 -16.73 -4.81
N ARG A 9 -6.25 -16.14 -5.96
CA ARG A 9 -7.61 -16.07 -6.48
C ARG A 9 -7.85 -17.17 -7.52
N GLU A 10 -9.10 -17.31 -7.95
CA GLU A 10 -9.49 -18.26 -9.00
C GLU A 10 -8.77 -17.98 -10.33
N ILE A 11 -8.46 -16.71 -10.60
CA ILE A 11 -7.74 -16.29 -11.79
C ILE A 11 -6.23 -16.39 -11.53
N ALA A 12 -5.53 -17.17 -12.34
CA ALA A 12 -4.08 -17.30 -12.24
C ALA A 12 -3.39 -15.93 -12.32
N GLY A 13 -2.50 -15.66 -11.37
CA GLY A 13 -1.78 -14.39 -11.25
C GLY A 13 -2.57 -13.25 -10.60
N GLU A 14 -3.77 -13.52 -10.11
CA GLU A 14 -4.51 -12.62 -9.22
C GLU A 14 -4.35 -13.10 -7.78
N TRP A 15 -4.05 -12.16 -6.88
CA TRP A 15 -3.75 -12.42 -5.48
C TRP A 15 -4.61 -11.51 -4.61
N ARG A 16 -5.08 -12.03 -3.48
CA ARG A 16 -5.59 -11.21 -2.40
C ARG A 16 -4.46 -10.94 -1.43
N VAL A 17 -3.99 -9.71 -1.35
CA VAL A 17 -2.92 -9.31 -0.42
C VAL A 17 -3.51 -8.46 0.70
N THR A 18 -3.28 -8.85 1.95
CA THR A 18 -3.71 -8.08 3.11
C THR A 18 -2.51 -7.38 3.74
N PHE A 19 -2.65 -6.07 3.92
CA PHE A 19 -1.66 -5.21 4.54
C PHE A 19 -2.14 -4.74 5.91
N ARG A 20 -1.22 -4.72 6.87
CA ARG A 20 -1.39 -4.01 8.14
C ARG A 20 -0.69 -2.66 8.08
N VAL A 21 -1.40 -1.61 8.46
CA VAL A 21 -0.89 -0.25 8.59
C VAL A 21 -0.88 0.10 10.06
N VAL A 22 0.25 0.62 10.56
CA VAL A 22 0.41 1.03 11.95
C VAL A 22 0.66 2.53 11.97
N ASN A 23 -0.14 3.27 12.71
CA ASN A 23 0.08 4.69 12.95
C ASN A 23 1.03 4.87 14.13
N ARG A 24 2.32 5.07 13.84
CA ARG A 24 3.33 5.36 14.87
C ARG A 24 3.38 6.84 15.27
N GLY A 25 2.53 7.68 14.68
CA GLY A 25 2.41 9.09 15.00
C GLY A 25 1.60 9.35 16.27
N ALA A 26 1.48 10.63 16.62
CA ALA A 26 0.77 11.10 17.81
C ALA A 26 -0.69 11.50 17.54
N GLY A 27 -1.08 11.69 16.27
CA GLY A 27 -2.44 12.09 15.89
C GLY A 27 -3.13 11.03 15.04
N ARG A 28 -4.46 11.08 14.99
CA ARG A 28 -5.29 10.17 14.18
C ARG A 28 -5.03 10.38 12.68
N LEU A 29 -4.91 9.27 11.96
CA LEU A 29 -4.95 9.22 10.50
C LEU A 29 -6.31 8.70 10.03
N GLU A 30 -6.85 9.31 8.99
CA GLU A 30 -8.03 8.80 8.27
C GLU A 30 -7.57 8.36 6.87
N ILE A 31 -7.55 7.07 6.59
CA ILE A 31 -7.12 6.55 5.28
C ILE A 31 -8.35 6.41 4.40
N ASP A 32 -8.47 7.23 3.38
CA ASP A 32 -9.64 7.30 2.49
C ASP A 32 -9.55 6.30 1.32
N ALA A 33 -8.33 6.03 0.84
CA ALA A 33 -8.10 5.11 -0.27
C ALA A 33 -6.68 4.53 -0.28
N ALA A 34 -6.51 3.42 -1.00
CA ALA A 34 -5.22 2.83 -1.32
C ALA A 34 -5.09 2.54 -2.83
N ARG A 35 -3.88 2.64 -3.38
CA ARG A 35 -3.59 2.33 -4.79
C ARG A 35 -2.23 1.67 -4.96
N LEU A 36 -2.17 0.66 -5.81
CA LEU A 36 -0.91 -0.01 -6.20
C LEU A 36 -0.72 0.16 -7.71
N PRO A 37 0.01 1.19 -8.17
CA PRO A 37 0.03 1.59 -9.57
C PRO A 37 1.09 0.87 -10.44
N HIS A 38 1.98 0.08 -9.85
CA HIS A 38 3.14 -0.44 -10.58
C HIS A 38 2.82 -1.71 -11.35
N GLY A 39 3.14 -1.77 -12.66
CA GLY A 39 2.58 -2.75 -13.60
C GLY A 39 2.69 -4.24 -13.21
N GLN A 40 3.80 -4.64 -12.58
CA GLN A 40 4.09 -6.02 -12.17
C GLN A 40 3.45 -6.42 -10.82
N PHE A 41 2.99 -5.43 -10.05
CA PHE A 41 2.33 -5.58 -8.76
C PHE A 41 1.27 -4.47 -8.63
N LYS A 42 0.15 -4.67 -9.34
CA LYS A 42 -0.88 -3.65 -9.54
C LYS A 42 -2.22 -4.06 -8.95
N SER A 43 -2.95 -3.08 -8.45
CA SER A 43 -4.34 -3.22 -8.03
C SER A 43 -5.14 -2.08 -8.65
N GLU A 44 -6.45 -2.30 -8.86
CA GLU A 44 -7.37 -1.19 -9.04
C GLU A 44 -7.36 -0.25 -7.83
N ASN A 45 -7.91 0.96 -7.99
CA ASN A 45 -7.99 1.93 -6.92
C ASN A 45 -8.99 1.47 -5.85
N ILE A 46 -8.51 1.28 -4.62
CA ILE A 46 -9.32 0.83 -3.49
C ILE A 46 -9.85 2.07 -2.80
N ARG A 47 -11.12 2.39 -3.00
CA ARG A 47 -11.82 3.42 -2.23
C ARG A 47 -12.54 2.77 -1.07
N PHE A 48 -12.22 3.18 0.15
CA PHE A 48 -12.92 2.66 1.32
C PHE A 48 -14.29 3.34 1.44
N ALA A 49 -15.34 2.55 1.68
CA ALA A 49 -16.69 3.10 1.88
C ALA A 49 -16.76 4.03 3.10
N ARG A 50 -15.90 3.78 4.10
CA ARG A 50 -15.60 4.68 5.21
C ARG A 50 -14.08 4.72 5.40
N PRO A 51 -13.49 5.84 5.80
CA PRO A 51 -12.05 5.92 6.03
C PRO A 51 -11.62 4.88 7.09
N LEU A 52 -10.47 4.26 6.89
CA LEU A 52 -9.83 3.49 7.97
C LEU A 52 -9.32 4.49 9.01
N LEU A 53 -9.87 4.43 10.21
CA LEU A 53 -9.48 5.30 11.32
C LEU A 53 -8.33 4.63 12.07
N LEU A 54 -7.16 5.25 12.05
CA LEU A 54 -6.00 4.80 12.83
C LEU A 54 -5.68 5.86 13.87
N ASP A 55 -6.13 5.64 15.10
CA ASP A 55 -5.71 6.42 16.26
C ASP A 55 -4.20 6.34 16.48
N ALA A 56 -3.66 7.20 17.33
CA ALA A 56 -2.25 7.18 17.68
C ALA A 56 -1.86 5.80 18.23
N GLN A 57 -0.75 5.25 17.74
CA GLN A 57 -0.23 3.92 18.08
C GLN A 57 -1.15 2.74 17.72
N ALA A 58 -2.26 2.98 17.02
CA ALA A 58 -3.18 1.93 16.58
C ALA A 58 -2.77 1.36 15.21
N ASP A 59 -3.39 0.24 14.86
CA ASP A 59 -3.23 -0.40 13.57
C ASP A 59 -4.58 -0.76 12.94
N ALA A 60 -4.57 -0.90 11.61
CA ALA A 60 -5.71 -1.35 10.84
C ALA A 60 -5.24 -2.16 9.63
N ASN A 61 -6.11 -3.04 9.14
CA ASN A 61 -5.84 -3.87 7.97
C ASN A 61 -6.67 -3.42 6.79
N PHE A 62 -6.11 -3.57 5.59
CA PHE A 62 -6.88 -3.52 4.35
C PHE A 62 -6.38 -4.57 3.37
N THR A 63 -7.24 -4.92 2.42
CA THR A 63 -6.98 -5.95 1.43
C THR A 63 -7.01 -5.34 0.03
N ALA A 64 -6.06 -5.76 -0.81
CA ALA A 64 -5.96 -5.40 -2.22
C ALA A 64 -6.06 -6.66 -3.09
N GLU A 65 -6.77 -6.55 -4.21
CA GLU A 65 -6.69 -7.55 -5.29
C GLU A 65 -5.54 -7.14 -6.21
N VAL A 66 -4.48 -7.94 -6.21
CA VAL A 66 -3.22 -7.64 -6.87
C VAL A 66 -2.95 -8.59 -8.01
N HIS A 67 -2.72 -8.02 -9.18
CA HIS A 67 -2.20 -8.74 -10.32
C HIS A 67 -0.67 -8.84 -10.23
N CYS A 68 -0.16 -10.07 -10.15
CA CYS A 68 1.26 -10.40 -10.17
C CYS A 68 1.46 -11.75 -10.87
N LYS A 69 2.13 -11.74 -12.02
CA LYS A 69 2.39 -12.92 -12.89
C LYS A 69 3.88 -13.17 -13.14
N GLU A 70 4.72 -12.58 -12.31
CA GLU A 70 6.17 -12.68 -12.47
C GLU A 70 6.65 -14.10 -12.11
N PRO A 71 7.72 -14.60 -12.77
CA PRO A 71 8.26 -15.91 -12.47
C PRO A 71 8.89 -15.96 -11.07
N PRO A 72 8.95 -17.15 -10.44
CA PRO A 72 9.67 -17.35 -9.18
C PRO A 72 11.09 -16.77 -9.20
N GLY A 73 11.45 -16.08 -8.11
CA GLY A 73 12.75 -15.42 -7.95
C GLY A 73 12.86 -14.05 -8.60
N LEU A 74 11.89 -13.62 -9.43
CA LEU A 74 11.88 -12.26 -9.95
C LEU A 74 11.59 -11.27 -8.83
N VAL A 75 12.33 -10.16 -8.86
CA VAL A 75 12.17 -9.05 -7.93
C VAL A 75 11.57 -7.87 -8.69
N THR A 76 10.38 -7.44 -8.28
CA THR A 76 9.83 -6.17 -8.73
C THR A 76 10.40 -5.06 -7.87
N GLU A 77 11.30 -4.28 -8.46
CA GLU A 77 11.84 -3.07 -7.84
C GLU A 77 10.89 -1.88 -8.08
N ASN A 78 10.93 -0.90 -7.17
CA ASN A 78 10.15 0.35 -7.27
C ASN A 78 8.63 0.15 -7.31
N ALA A 79 8.11 -0.93 -6.72
CA ALA A 79 6.68 -1.05 -6.48
C ALA A 79 6.25 -0.11 -5.33
N PHE A 80 5.01 0.38 -5.40
CA PHE A 80 4.49 1.29 -4.39
C PHE A 80 3.08 0.90 -3.95
N VAL A 81 2.81 1.11 -2.67
CA VAL A 81 1.47 1.24 -2.10
C VAL A 81 1.26 2.71 -1.75
N LEU A 82 0.32 3.36 -2.44
CA LEU A 82 -0.07 4.75 -2.20
C LEU A 82 -1.26 4.75 -1.26
N LEU A 83 -1.15 5.46 -0.13
CA LEU A 83 -2.27 5.72 0.76
C LEU A 83 -2.67 7.18 0.63
N TYR A 84 -3.96 7.42 0.44
CA TYR A 84 -4.56 8.75 0.47
C TYR A 84 -5.13 8.95 1.87
N VAL A 85 -4.61 9.92 2.60
CA VAL A 85 -4.91 10.09 4.02
C VAL A 85 -5.29 11.52 4.34
N ARG A 86 -6.16 11.69 5.34
CA ARG A 86 -6.37 12.95 6.03
C ARG A 86 -5.69 12.94 7.39
N TYR A 87 -4.99 14.02 7.70
CA TYR A 87 -4.33 14.25 8.99
C TYR A 87 -4.57 15.69 9.41
N LEU A 88 -5.19 15.88 10.58
CA LEU A 88 -5.60 17.21 11.08
C LEU A 88 -6.41 18.04 10.06
N GLY A 89 -7.27 17.38 9.29
CA GLY A 89 -8.10 18.01 8.26
C GLY A 89 -7.41 18.23 6.91
N GLU A 90 -6.08 18.10 6.85
CA GLU A 90 -5.30 18.26 5.62
C GLU A 90 -5.19 16.95 4.84
N SER A 91 -5.12 17.05 3.51
CA SER A 91 -4.97 15.89 2.62
C SER A 91 -3.51 15.58 2.34
N TRP A 92 -3.13 14.31 2.44
CA TRP A 92 -1.76 13.83 2.24
C TRP A 92 -1.75 12.56 1.38
N ARG A 93 -0.61 12.33 0.74
CA ARG A 93 -0.26 11.07 0.09
C ARG A 93 0.91 10.45 0.84
N ILE A 94 0.77 9.19 1.23
CA ILE A 94 1.86 8.38 1.75
C ILE A 94 2.28 7.42 0.65
N PHE A 95 3.54 7.47 0.25
CA PHE A 95 4.14 6.55 -0.71
C PHE A 95 4.95 5.52 0.05
N VAL A 96 4.47 4.29 0.07
CA VAL A 96 5.19 3.16 0.67
C VAL A 96 5.87 2.41 -0.45
N ARG A 97 7.19 2.56 -0.57
CA ARG A 97 7.99 1.79 -1.52
C ARG A 97 8.16 0.38 -0.98
N VAL A 98 7.84 -0.60 -1.80
CA VAL A 98 7.95 -2.02 -1.47
C VAL A 98 8.83 -2.73 -2.48
N ARG A 99 9.65 -3.65 -1.98
CA ARG A 99 10.30 -4.69 -2.77
C ARG A 99 9.37 -5.88 -2.80
N VAL A 100 9.05 -6.38 -3.98
CA VAL A 100 8.24 -7.61 -4.12
C VAL A 100 9.11 -8.71 -4.68
N VAL A 101 9.11 -9.87 -4.03
CA VAL A 101 9.80 -11.08 -4.47
C VAL A 101 8.76 -12.16 -4.68
N VAL A 102 8.76 -12.79 -5.85
CA VAL A 102 7.91 -13.96 -6.09
C VAL A 102 8.60 -15.21 -5.57
N ASP A 103 7.95 -15.94 -4.67
CA ASP A 103 8.49 -17.16 -4.09
C ASP A 103 8.45 -18.34 -5.10
N LYS A 104 8.97 -19.50 -4.68
CA LYS A 104 8.99 -20.73 -5.49
C LYS A 104 7.60 -21.24 -5.93
N ASN A 105 6.54 -20.82 -5.25
CA ASN A 105 5.15 -21.18 -5.54
C ASN A 105 4.43 -20.11 -6.36
N GLY A 106 5.11 -19.02 -6.74
CA GLY A 106 4.49 -17.90 -7.43
C GLY A 106 3.87 -16.87 -6.48
N LEU A 107 3.97 -17.04 -5.16
CA LEU A 107 3.40 -16.14 -4.16
C LEU A 107 4.18 -14.83 -4.12
N PRO A 108 3.54 -13.65 -4.26
CA PRO A 108 4.21 -12.38 -4.05
C PRO A 108 4.40 -12.11 -2.56
N ASP A 109 5.65 -11.90 -2.16
CA ASP A 109 6.03 -11.44 -0.84
C ASP A 109 6.59 -10.01 -0.92
N SER A 110 6.07 -9.10 -0.08
CA SER A 110 6.45 -7.70 -0.11
C SER A 110 7.08 -7.22 1.19
N ALA A 111 8.19 -6.49 1.06
CA ALA A 111 8.89 -5.85 2.16
C ALA A 111 8.95 -4.34 1.93
N VAL A 112 8.68 -3.55 2.97
CA VAL A 112 8.80 -2.08 2.91
C VAL A 112 10.28 -1.69 2.85
N GLU A 113 10.65 -0.94 1.81
CA GLU A 113 11.99 -0.36 1.67
C GLU A 113 12.04 1.06 2.23
N SER A 114 11.01 1.87 1.97
CA SER A 114 10.93 3.24 2.44
C SER A 114 9.49 3.78 2.46
N ILE A 115 9.27 4.85 3.22
CA ILE A 115 8.00 5.56 3.29
C ILE A 115 8.29 7.06 3.14
N THR A 116 7.62 7.71 2.19
CA THR A 116 7.65 9.17 2.04
C THR A 116 6.23 9.74 2.11
N VAL A 117 6.11 11.00 2.53
CA VAL A 117 4.84 11.69 2.69
C VAL A 117 4.83 12.99 1.92
N GLN A 118 3.69 13.34 1.34
CA GLN A 118 3.52 14.57 0.57
C GLN A 118 2.12 15.16 0.83
N GLN A 119 2.07 16.39 1.33
CA GLN A 119 0.80 17.13 1.43
C GLN A 119 0.26 17.39 0.01
N VAL A 120 -1.04 17.20 -0.18
CA VAL A 120 -1.72 17.53 -1.45
C VAL A 120 -1.84 19.05 -1.56
N GLY A 121 -1.54 19.61 -2.72
CA GLY A 121 -1.61 21.05 -2.96
C GLY A 121 -0.38 21.86 -2.54
N PHE A 122 0.61 21.24 -1.88
CA PHE A 122 1.89 21.91 -1.58
C PHE A 122 2.85 21.79 -2.77
N SER A 123 2.79 22.74 -3.70
CA SER A 123 3.84 22.98 -4.70
C SER A 123 4.69 24.16 -4.23
N GLY A 124 5.68 23.89 -3.40
CA GLY A 124 6.68 24.90 -3.03
C GLY A 124 7.48 25.30 -4.27
N VAL A 125 7.09 26.37 -4.94
CA VAL A 125 8.02 27.16 -5.74
C VAL A 125 8.83 27.94 -4.70
N ALA A 126 10.04 27.46 -4.39
CA ALA A 126 11.01 28.29 -3.71
C ALA A 126 11.43 29.38 -4.70
N THR A 127 10.95 30.60 -4.47
CA THR A 127 11.49 31.81 -5.11
C THR A 127 12.76 32.23 -4.39
#